data_AF-A0A924RCS9-F1
#
_entry.id   AF-A0A924RCS9-F1
#
_cell.length_a   1.000
_cell.length_b   1.000
_cell.length_c   1.000
_cell.angle_alpha   90.00
_cell.angle_beta   90.00
_cell.angle_gamma   90.00
#
_symmetry.space_group_name_H-M   'P 1'
#
loop_
_entity.id
_entity.type
_entity.pdbx_description
1 polymer ?
#
loop_
_entity_poly.entity_id
_entity_poly.type
_entity_poly.pdbx_seq_one_letter_code
_entity_poly.pdbx_strand_id
1 'polypeptide(L)'
;ELIDELLFIVRTVPDDGAERGQWIRRHRRTSGPDLAQVVNDDLHAALSKASVRSEAFVTFVVPESNLAKASKEAGGGLDGRSRILHLLMGEVEAQLRGAVGMTEVSWLTSPELAVACRTGFAPGDRAGIIDALAAHVVDQSVNADVPWAMAGPSGADQLIRHYSHDAWNSVSATIKLPVKGAVMGALAPILTPTESGERRSCVVSFPILRQEVANRQSASSEWAADLGEALRDKAKVKQRTKNRDEAEKVRALDRKLARGNSMTQPYAVCTVTVPKTVRISEFGRRLDASIRRAGFAPLRLDLSHDIGFATSVVPLGVSLTRGTN
;
A
#
# COMPACT_ATOMS: atom_id res chain seq x y z
N GLU A 1 19.70 -4.54 -11.94
CA GLU A 1 18.43 -4.78 -11.24
C GLU A 1 17.31 -4.24 -12.11
N LEU A 2 16.23 -5.00 -12.35
CA LEU A 2 15.14 -4.56 -13.23
C LEU A 2 14.07 -3.78 -12.47
N ILE A 3 13.75 -4.23 -11.25
CA ILE A 3 12.78 -3.57 -10.37
C ILE A 3 13.45 -2.36 -9.74
N ASP A 4 12.82 -1.19 -9.86
CA ASP A 4 13.29 0.06 -9.25
C ASP A 4 12.52 0.38 -7.96
N GLU A 5 11.36 -0.25 -7.73
CA GLU A 5 10.52 0.05 -6.56
C GLU A 5 9.55 -1.08 -6.24
N LEU A 6 9.33 -1.30 -4.94
CA LEU A 6 8.29 -2.18 -4.41
C LEU A 6 7.34 -1.37 -3.52
N LEU A 7 6.03 -1.53 -3.70
CA LEU A 7 5.00 -0.88 -2.91
C LEU A 7 4.13 -1.93 -2.24
N PHE A 8 3.94 -1.80 -0.94
CA PHE A 8 3.02 -2.63 -0.15
C PHE A 8 1.88 -1.75 0.34
N ILE A 9 0.68 -1.96 -0.17
CA ILE A 9 -0.53 -1.22 0.20
C ILE A 9 -1.39 -2.11 1.08
N VAL A 10 -1.85 -1.58 2.21
CA VAL A 10 -2.89 -2.21 3.03
C VAL A 10 -4.06 -1.26 3.17
N ARG A 11 -5.25 -1.71 2.77
CA ARG A 11 -6.53 -1.00 2.94
C ARG A 11 -7.36 -1.73 3.99
N THR A 12 -8.06 -0.97 4.82
CA THR A 12 -8.98 -1.48 5.83
C THR A 12 -10.27 -0.70 5.78
N VAL A 13 -11.39 -1.41 5.68
CA VAL A 13 -12.75 -0.84 5.63
C VAL A 13 -13.61 -1.61 6.63
N PRO A 14 -14.53 -0.95 7.37
CA PRO A 14 -15.61 -1.64 8.04
C PRO A 14 -16.30 -2.60 7.09
N ASP A 15 -16.58 -3.81 7.57
CA ASP A 15 -17.18 -4.85 6.76
C ASP A 15 -18.61 -4.45 6.35
N ASP A 16 -18.88 -4.50 5.04
CA ASP A 16 -20.20 -4.25 4.46
C ASP A 16 -21.14 -5.46 4.63
N GLY A 17 -20.61 -6.62 5.03
CA GLY A 17 -21.35 -7.86 5.22
C GLY A 17 -21.78 -8.54 3.93
N ALA A 18 -21.43 -8.02 2.74
CA ALA A 18 -21.98 -8.50 1.47
C ALA A 18 -21.67 -9.97 1.20
N GLU A 19 -20.42 -10.40 1.39
CA GLU A 19 -20.01 -11.80 1.18
C GLU A 19 -20.71 -12.75 2.15
N ARG A 20 -20.78 -12.36 3.42
CA ARG A 20 -21.46 -13.17 4.44
C ARG A 20 -22.96 -13.23 4.17
N GLY A 21 -23.57 -12.13 3.73
CA GLY A 21 -24.97 -12.09 3.31
C GLY A 21 -25.25 -13.05 2.14
N GLN A 22 -24.40 -13.04 1.12
CA GLN A 22 -24.47 -13.99 -0.01
C GLN A 22 -24.29 -15.44 0.45
N TRP A 23 -23.33 -15.70 1.34
CA TRP A 23 -23.14 -17.04 1.91
C TRP A 23 -24.36 -17.50 2.69
N ILE A 24 -24.93 -16.66 3.56
CA ILE A 24 -26.14 -16.97 4.34
C ILE A 24 -27.31 -17.25 3.39
N ARG A 25 -27.54 -16.42 2.37
CA ARG A 25 -28.62 -16.64 1.39
C ARG A 25 -28.49 -18.00 0.69
N ARG A 26 -27.26 -18.36 0.26
CA ARG A 26 -26.99 -19.63 -0.44
C ARG A 26 -27.15 -20.86 0.47
N HIS A 27 -26.85 -20.74 1.76
CA HIS A 27 -26.83 -21.88 2.69
C HIS A 27 -28.01 -21.90 3.67
N ARG A 28 -28.93 -20.93 3.61
CA ARG A 28 -30.15 -20.90 4.45
C ARG A 28 -31.10 -22.00 4.02
N ARG A 29 -31.55 -22.80 5.00
CA ARG A 29 -32.62 -23.79 4.81
C ARG A 29 -33.97 -23.15 5.09
N THR A 30 -34.87 -23.21 4.11
CA THR A 30 -36.23 -22.65 4.23
C THR A 30 -37.10 -23.36 5.26
N SER A 31 -36.74 -24.60 5.64
CA SER A 31 -37.42 -25.38 6.69
C SER A 31 -36.83 -25.20 8.11
N GLY A 32 -35.88 -24.27 8.28
CA GLY A 32 -35.25 -24.03 9.58
C GLY A 32 -36.16 -23.26 10.56
N PRO A 33 -36.02 -23.45 11.89
CA PRO A 33 -36.83 -22.74 12.88
C PRO A 33 -36.72 -21.22 12.78
N ASP A 34 -37.85 -20.50 12.83
CA ASP A 34 -37.90 -19.05 12.65
C ASP A 34 -37.01 -18.27 13.62
N LEU A 35 -37.01 -18.65 14.90
CA LEU A 35 -36.17 -18.01 15.92
C LEU A 35 -34.67 -18.12 15.58
N ALA A 36 -34.23 -19.25 15.02
CA ALA A 36 -32.84 -19.43 14.62
C ALA A 36 -32.48 -18.55 13.41
N GLN A 37 -33.44 -18.24 12.54
CA GLN A 37 -33.23 -17.31 11.43
C GLN A 37 -33.06 -15.88 11.96
N VAL A 38 -33.96 -15.43 12.84
CA VAL A 38 -33.90 -14.10 13.47
C VAL A 38 -32.58 -13.91 14.22
N VAL A 39 -32.16 -14.88 15.04
CA VAL A 39 -30.89 -14.79 15.78
C VAL A 39 -29.69 -14.72 14.84
N ASN A 40 -29.68 -15.49 13.75
CA ASN A 40 -28.59 -15.43 12.77
C ASN A 40 -28.55 -14.08 12.02
N ASP A 41 -29.71 -13.50 11.73
CA ASP A 41 -29.84 -12.19 11.08
C ASP A 41 -29.34 -11.07 12.01
N ASP A 42 -29.72 -11.11 13.29
CA ASP A 42 -29.24 -10.18 14.31
C ASP A 42 -27.71 -10.29 14.52
N LEU A 43 -27.20 -11.53 14.61
CA LEU A 43 -25.75 -11.78 14.72
C LEU A 43 -24.99 -11.32 13.47
N HIS A 44 -25.55 -11.49 12.28
CA HIS A 44 -24.95 -11.00 11.05
C HIS A 44 -24.86 -9.47 11.08
N ALA A 45 -25.96 -8.79 11.38
CA ALA A 45 -26.01 -7.33 11.47
C ALA A 45 -25.06 -6.76 12.53
N ALA A 46 -24.95 -7.42 13.69
CA ALA A 46 -24.07 -6.99 14.76
C ALA A 46 -22.58 -7.21 14.41
N LEU A 47 -22.22 -8.38 13.87
CA LEU A 47 -20.83 -8.71 13.56
C LEU A 47 -20.29 -7.91 12.37
N SER A 48 -21.09 -7.66 11.33
CA SER A 48 -20.65 -6.84 10.20
C SER A 48 -20.28 -5.42 10.62
N LYS A 49 -21.01 -4.84 11.59
CA LYS A 49 -20.66 -3.50 12.14
C LYS A 49 -19.34 -3.46 12.90
N ALA A 50 -18.91 -4.59 13.49
CA ALA A 50 -17.70 -4.69 14.29
C ALA A 50 -16.50 -5.25 13.51
N SER A 51 -16.74 -5.86 12.36
CA SER A 51 -15.73 -6.49 11.52
C SER A 51 -15.01 -5.46 10.65
N VAL A 52 -13.72 -5.68 10.43
CA VAL A 52 -12.89 -4.88 9.53
C VAL A 52 -12.36 -5.81 8.46
N ARG A 53 -12.65 -5.50 7.20
CA ARG A 53 -12.04 -6.17 6.05
C ARG A 53 -10.69 -5.52 5.77
N SER A 54 -9.66 -6.34 5.60
CA SER A 54 -8.33 -5.91 5.19
C SER A 54 -8.02 -6.42 3.78
N GLU A 55 -7.45 -5.56 2.94
CA GLU A 55 -6.97 -5.88 1.61
C GLU A 55 -5.49 -5.50 1.53
N ALA A 56 -4.65 -6.40 1.04
CA ALA A 56 -3.22 -6.17 0.89
C ALA A 56 -2.81 -6.33 -0.57
N PHE A 57 -2.10 -5.35 -1.11
CA PHE A 57 -1.59 -5.35 -2.48
C PHE A 57 -0.07 -5.19 -2.47
N VAL A 58 0.58 -5.89 -3.39
CA VAL A 58 1.97 -5.68 -3.73
C VAL A 58 2.05 -5.18 -5.17
N THR A 59 2.87 -4.16 -5.40
CA THR A 59 3.17 -3.68 -6.74
C THR A 59 4.68 -3.53 -6.86
N PHE A 60 5.27 -4.15 -7.89
CA PHE A 60 6.65 -3.89 -8.26
C PHE A 60 6.66 -3.02 -9.53
N VAL A 61 7.61 -2.12 -9.63
CA VAL A 61 7.70 -1.18 -10.75
C VAL A 61 9.02 -1.35 -11.47
N VAL A 62 8.93 -1.59 -12.78
CA VAL A 62 10.08 -1.73 -13.68
C VAL A 62 10.09 -0.53 -14.63
N PRO A 63 11.18 0.24 -14.72
CA PRO A 63 11.28 1.32 -15.70
C PRO A 63 11.25 0.77 -17.13
N GLU A 64 10.57 1.49 -18.03
CA GLU A 64 10.48 1.09 -19.43
C GLU A 64 11.86 1.00 -20.11
N SER A 65 12.83 1.83 -19.74
CA SER A 65 14.19 1.76 -20.29
C SER A 65 14.89 0.43 -19.96
N ASN A 66 14.72 -0.08 -18.74
CA ASN A 66 15.28 -1.35 -18.29
C ASN A 66 14.52 -2.52 -18.94
N LEU A 67 13.19 -2.42 -18.94
CA LEU A 67 12.31 -3.43 -19.51
C LEU A 67 12.54 -3.59 -21.02
N ALA A 68 12.65 -2.47 -21.76
CA ALA A 68 12.92 -2.46 -23.19
C ALA A 68 14.26 -3.14 -23.52
N LYS A 69 15.31 -2.89 -22.74
CA LYS A 69 16.62 -3.54 -22.94
C LYS A 69 16.54 -5.05 -22.74
N ALA A 70 15.97 -5.49 -21.61
CA ALA A 70 15.81 -6.93 -21.32
C ALA A 70 14.88 -7.63 -22.32
N SER A 71 13.84 -6.93 -22.80
CA SER A 71 12.88 -7.52 -23.74
C SER A 71 13.51 -7.96 -25.07
N LYS A 72 14.63 -7.35 -25.50
CA LYS A 72 15.30 -7.68 -26.77
C LYS A 72 15.75 -9.15 -26.81
N GLU A 73 16.22 -9.68 -25.69
CA GLU A 73 16.66 -11.06 -25.54
C GLU A 73 15.46 -12.02 -25.38
N ALA A 74 14.31 -11.48 -24.98
CA ALA A 74 13.04 -12.20 -24.83
C ALA A 74 12.12 -12.08 -26.07
N GLY A 75 12.67 -11.79 -27.27
CA GLY A 75 11.90 -11.70 -28.52
C GLY A 75 11.36 -10.31 -28.88
N GLY A 76 11.59 -9.30 -28.03
CA GLY A 76 11.22 -7.90 -28.27
C GLY A 76 9.72 -7.61 -28.18
N GLY A 77 9.33 -6.38 -28.53
CA GLY A 77 7.93 -5.97 -28.58
C GLY A 77 7.20 -6.03 -27.23
N LEU A 78 5.87 -6.11 -27.28
CA LEU A 78 5.02 -6.24 -26.09
C LEU A 78 5.18 -7.61 -25.42
N ASP A 79 5.27 -8.67 -26.22
CA ASP A 79 5.39 -10.06 -25.72
C ASP A 79 6.67 -10.28 -24.94
N GLY A 80 7.81 -9.74 -25.43
CA GLY A 80 9.08 -9.80 -24.72
C GLY A 80 9.03 -9.06 -23.38
N ARG A 81 8.37 -7.89 -23.33
CA ARG A 81 8.17 -7.14 -22.07
C ARG A 81 7.31 -7.93 -21.09
N SER A 82 6.19 -8.47 -21.57
CA SER A 82 5.28 -9.31 -20.78
C SER A 82 6.01 -10.53 -20.21
N ARG A 83 6.82 -11.21 -21.02
CA ARG A 83 7.62 -12.36 -20.57
C ARG A 83 8.59 -11.99 -19.44
N ILE A 84 9.29 -10.87 -19.56
CA ILE A 84 10.18 -10.39 -18.49
C ILE A 84 9.38 -10.05 -17.22
N LEU A 85 8.23 -9.39 -17.33
CA LEU A 85 7.38 -9.09 -16.18
C LEU A 85 6.87 -10.36 -15.49
N HIS A 86 6.46 -11.39 -16.23
CA HIS A 86 6.02 -12.67 -15.65
C HIS A 86 7.14 -13.41 -14.93
N LEU A 87 8.39 -13.33 -15.42
CA LEU A 87 9.55 -13.87 -14.70
C LEU A 87 9.75 -13.14 -13.36
N LEU A 88 9.70 -11.81 -13.37
CA LEU A 88 9.80 -11.00 -12.15
C LEU A 88 8.64 -11.27 -11.17
N MET A 89 7.43 -11.49 -11.68
CA MET A 89 6.27 -11.89 -10.86
C MET A 89 6.57 -13.17 -10.09
N GLY A 90 7.13 -14.19 -10.76
CA GLY A 90 7.51 -15.45 -10.12
C GLY A 90 8.61 -15.28 -9.06
N GLU A 91 9.61 -14.44 -9.33
CA GLU A 91 10.67 -14.13 -8.36
C GLU A 91 10.13 -13.42 -7.12
N VAL A 92 9.30 -12.38 -7.32
CA VAL A 92 8.66 -11.63 -6.23
C VAL A 92 7.75 -12.54 -5.41
N GLU A 93 6.93 -13.36 -6.07
CA GLU A 93 6.05 -14.33 -5.39
C GLU A 93 6.84 -15.30 -4.51
N ALA A 94 7.95 -15.85 -5.02
CA ALA A 94 8.81 -16.76 -4.25
C ALA A 94 9.37 -16.09 -2.98
N GLN A 95 9.79 -14.82 -3.08
CA GLN A 95 10.28 -14.07 -1.92
C GLN A 95 9.17 -13.73 -0.92
N LEU A 96 7.97 -13.39 -1.39
CA LEU A 96 6.82 -13.12 -0.53
C LEU A 96 6.38 -14.37 0.25
N ARG A 97 6.31 -15.52 -0.42
CA ARG A 97 5.94 -16.78 0.27
C ARG A 97 7.06 -17.29 1.17
N GLY A 98 8.31 -17.19 0.75
CA GLY A 98 9.47 -17.69 1.49
C GLY A 98 9.89 -16.79 2.65
N ALA A 99 10.40 -15.60 2.35
CA ALA A 99 11.03 -14.72 3.34
C ALA A 99 10.01 -13.92 4.17
N VAL A 100 8.90 -13.50 3.56
CA VAL A 100 7.85 -12.72 4.24
C VAL A 100 6.83 -13.63 4.91
N GLY A 101 6.68 -14.87 4.44
CA GLY A 101 5.75 -15.86 4.99
C GLY A 101 4.29 -15.64 4.57
N MET A 102 4.06 -15.03 3.40
CA MET A 102 2.70 -14.92 2.85
C MET A 102 2.16 -16.30 2.50
N THR A 103 0.95 -16.61 2.97
CA THR A 103 0.30 -17.91 2.74
C THR A 103 -0.16 -18.07 1.30
N GLU A 104 -0.54 -16.97 0.65
CA GLU A 104 -1.02 -16.94 -0.72
C GLU A 104 -0.62 -15.62 -1.37
N VAL A 105 -0.33 -15.69 -2.66
CA VAL A 105 -0.08 -14.54 -3.53
C VAL A 105 -0.82 -14.81 -4.82
N SER A 106 -1.70 -13.89 -5.22
CA SER A 106 -2.43 -13.92 -6.49
C SER A 106 -2.18 -12.61 -7.24
N TRP A 107 -1.87 -12.73 -8.53
CA TRP A 107 -1.66 -11.58 -9.41
C TRP A 107 -2.99 -11.20 -10.04
N LEU A 108 -3.43 -9.95 -9.81
CA LEU A 108 -4.70 -9.46 -10.32
C LEU A 108 -4.71 -9.45 -11.84
N THR A 109 -5.77 -10.03 -12.41
CA THR A 109 -6.13 -9.86 -13.81
C THR A 109 -6.63 -8.43 -14.08
N SER A 110 -6.73 -8.03 -15.35
CA SER A 110 -7.22 -6.69 -15.70
C SER A 110 -8.62 -6.37 -15.11
N PRO A 111 -9.61 -7.28 -15.12
CA PRO A 111 -10.90 -7.05 -14.47
C PRO A 111 -10.78 -6.90 -12.94
N GLU A 112 -9.99 -7.73 -12.28
CA GLU A 112 -9.80 -7.66 -10.82
C GLU A 112 -9.08 -6.37 -10.41
N LEU A 113 -8.10 -5.92 -11.21
CA LEU A 113 -7.44 -4.64 -11.02
C LEU A 113 -8.42 -3.47 -11.21
N ALA A 114 -9.33 -3.55 -12.18
CA ALA A 114 -10.38 -2.55 -12.39
C ALA A 114 -11.29 -2.46 -11.16
N VAL A 115 -11.71 -3.59 -10.58
CA VAL A 115 -12.49 -3.64 -9.33
C VAL A 115 -11.68 -3.06 -8.16
N ALA A 116 -10.39 -3.39 -8.04
CA ALA A 116 -9.52 -2.88 -6.98
C ALA A 116 -9.35 -1.35 -7.06
N CYS A 117 -9.24 -0.79 -8.27
CA CYS A 117 -9.23 0.64 -8.53
C CYS A 117 -10.59 1.28 -8.21
N ARG A 118 -11.70 0.73 -8.70
CA ARG A 118 -13.06 1.27 -8.49
C ARG A 118 -13.41 1.33 -7.02
N THR A 119 -13.20 0.24 -6.29
CA THR A 119 -13.39 0.19 -4.83
C THR A 119 -12.36 1.03 -4.07
N GLY A 120 -11.23 1.36 -4.71
CA GLY A 120 -10.28 2.37 -4.26
C GLY A 120 -10.87 3.78 -4.29
N PHE A 121 -11.55 4.19 -5.36
CA PHE A 121 -12.24 5.48 -5.40
C PHE A 121 -13.55 5.46 -4.60
N ALA A 122 -14.43 4.51 -4.88
CA ALA A 122 -15.73 4.37 -4.25
C ALA A 122 -15.84 3.07 -3.44
N PRO A 123 -15.39 3.04 -2.18
CA PRO A 123 -15.45 1.81 -1.37
C PRO A 123 -16.88 1.27 -1.17
N GLY A 124 -17.91 2.12 -1.29
CA GLY A 124 -19.32 1.71 -1.22
C GLY A 124 -19.81 0.85 -2.39
N ASP A 125 -19.13 0.88 -3.54
CA ASP A 125 -19.59 0.16 -4.74
C ASP A 125 -19.41 -1.36 -4.61
N ARG A 126 -18.56 -1.79 -3.68
CA ARG A 126 -18.19 -3.20 -3.54
C ARG A 126 -19.39 -4.11 -3.30
N ALA A 127 -20.31 -3.74 -2.42
CA ALA A 127 -21.47 -4.58 -2.11
C ALA A 127 -22.28 -4.89 -3.38
N GLY A 128 -22.51 -3.88 -4.22
CA GLY A 128 -23.18 -4.04 -5.51
C GLY A 128 -22.39 -4.92 -6.49
N ILE A 129 -21.06 -4.78 -6.54
CA ILE A 129 -20.20 -5.62 -7.39
C ILE A 129 -20.27 -7.09 -6.94
N ILE A 130 -20.20 -7.37 -5.64
CA ILE A 130 -20.30 -8.73 -5.09
C ILE A 130 -21.68 -9.34 -5.38
N ASP A 131 -22.74 -8.56 -5.23
CA ASP A 131 -24.10 -9.00 -5.55
C ASP A 131 -24.25 -9.31 -7.05
N ALA A 132 -23.68 -8.47 -7.93
CA ALA A 132 -23.69 -8.70 -9.38
C ALA A 132 -22.89 -9.96 -9.76
N LEU A 133 -21.70 -10.16 -9.19
CA LEU A 133 -20.89 -11.37 -9.40
C LEU A 133 -21.64 -12.63 -8.95
N ALA A 134 -22.30 -12.58 -7.78
CA ALA A 134 -23.09 -13.70 -7.28
C ALA A 134 -24.30 -14.01 -8.17
N ALA A 135 -24.97 -12.98 -8.69
CA ALA A 135 -26.09 -13.12 -9.62
C ALA A 135 -25.64 -13.66 -10.98
N HIS A 136 -24.49 -13.21 -11.50
CA HIS A 136 -23.92 -13.67 -12.77
C HIS A 136 -23.64 -15.18 -12.82
N VAL A 137 -23.29 -15.79 -11.68
CA VAL A 137 -23.12 -17.25 -11.57
C VAL A 137 -24.41 -18.01 -11.88
N VAL A 138 -25.58 -17.43 -11.58
CA VAL A 138 -26.89 -18.04 -11.81
C VAL A 138 -27.48 -17.59 -13.15
N ASP A 139 -27.27 -16.34 -13.52
CA ASP A 139 -27.75 -15.72 -14.75
C ASP A 139 -26.62 -14.96 -15.46
N GLN A 140 -26.06 -15.57 -16.50
CA GLN A 140 -24.95 -15.00 -17.28
C GLN A 140 -25.31 -13.69 -18.00
N SER A 141 -26.58 -13.29 -18.06
CA SER A 141 -26.98 -12.01 -18.64
C SER A 141 -26.75 -10.82 -17.69
N VAL A 142 -26.56 -11.08 -16.38
CA VAL A 142 -26.24 -10.04 -15.40
C VAL A 142 -24.82 -9.53 -15.65
N ASN A 143 -24.65 -8.24 -15.90
CA ASN A 143 -23.32 -7.65 -16.03
C ASN A 143 -22.67 -7.46 -14.65
N ALA A 144 -21.61 -8.21 -14.38
CA ALA A 144 -20.80 -8.10 -13.16
C ALA A 144 -19.45 -7.40 -13.41
N ASP A 145 -19.18 -6.99 -14.64
CA ASP A 145 -17.90 -6.42 -15.02
C ASP A 145 -17.78 -4.97 -14.55
N VAL A 146 -16.56 -4.61 -14.15
CA VAL A 146 -16.14 -3.21 -14.00
C VAL A 146 -15.22 -2.89 -15.16
N PRO A 147 -15.70 -2.20 -16.22
CA PRO A 147 -14.85 -1.83 -17.33
C PRO A 147 -13.69 -0.95 -16.85
N TRP A 148 -12.48 -1.18 -17.37
CA TRP A 148 -11.30 -0.39 -16.99
C TRP A 148 -11.51 1.12 -17.17
N ALA A 149 -12.20 1.51 -18.24
CA ALA A 149 -12.56 2.91 -18.51
C ALA A 149 -13.43 3.56 -17.41
N MET A 150 -14.10 2.75 -16.60
CA MET A 150 -14.97 3.17 -15.49
C MET A 150 -14.37 2.84 -14.12
N ALA A 151 -13.12 2.34 -14.06
CA ALA A 151 -12.45 1.97 -12.82
C ALA A 151 -12.00 3.19 -11.99
N GLY A 152 -11.82 4.34 -12.63
CA GLY A 152 -11.54 5.62 -11.97
C GLY A 152 -12.77 6.25 -11.32
N PRO A 153 -12.62 7.44 -10.72
CA PRO A 153 -13.74 8.21 -10.23
C PRO A 153 -14.53 8.82 -11.41
N SER A 154 -15.84 8.96 -11.24
CA SER A 154 -16.73 9.69 -12.16
C SER A 154 -16.50 11.20 -12.11
N GLY A 155 -16.01 11.72 -10.98
CA GLY A 155 -15.57 13.11 -10.84
C GLY A 155 -14.62 13.26 -9.65
N ALA A 156 -13.64 14.15 -9.77
CA ALA A 156 -12.69 14.42 -8.69
C ALA A 156 -12.20 15.87 -8.68
N ASP A 157 -12.06 16.42 -7.49
CA ASP A 157 -11.59 17.78 -7.23
C ASP A 157 -10.43 17.75 -6.22
N GLN A 158 -9.30 18.31 -6.62
CA GLN A 158 -8.18 18.54 -5.72
C GLN A 158 -8.44 19.83 -4.93
N LEU A 159 -8.72 19.71 -3.63
CA LEU A 159 -8.91 20.85 -2.75
C LEU A 159 -7.71 21.00 -1.81
N ILE A 160 -7.59 22.17 -1.20
CA ILE A 160 -6.42 22.52 -0.36
C ILE A 160 -6.20 21.51 0.77
N ARG A 161 -7.29 21.06 1.41
CA ARG A 161 -7.26 20.29 2.66
C ARG A 161 -7.77 18.85 2.56
N HIS A 162 -8.25 18.45 1.38
CA HIS A 162 -8.68 17.08 1.09
C HIS A 162 -8.79 16.87 -0.42
N TYR A 163 -8.83 15.61 -0.84
CA TYR A 163 -9.17 15.21 -2.19
C TYR A 163 -10.63 14.74 -2.22
N SER A 164 -11.47 15.37 -3.03
CA SER A 164 -12.87 15.00 -3.24
C SER A 164 -12.96 14.12 -4.48
N HIS A 165 -13.62 12.97 -4.39
CA HIS A 165 -13.83 12.05 -5.51
C HIS A 165 -15.12 11.26 -5.34
N ASP A 166 -15.92 11.11 -6.39
CA ASP A 166 -17.26 10.48 -6.34
C ASP A 166 -18.10 11.00 -5.15
N ALA A 167 -18.61 10.11 -4.30
CA ALA A 167 -19.34 10.40 -3.07
C ALA A 167 -18.43 10.46 -1.83
N TRP A 168 -17.11 10.57 -2.01
CA TRP A 168 -16.09 10.36 -0.99
C TRP A 168 -15.10 11.53 -0.89
N ASN A 169 -14.50 11.67 0.29
CA ASN A 169 -13.42 12.61 0.56
C ASN A 169 -12.23 11.87 1.17
N SER A 170 -11.02 12.25 0.81
CA SER A 170 -9.78 11.65 1.32
C SER A 170 -8.79 12.67 1.85
N VAL A 171 -8.09 12.32 2.93
CA VAL A 171 -6.95 13.07 3.46
C VAL A 171 -5.77 12.14 3.60
N SER A 172 -4.63 12.60 3.10
CA SER A 172 -3.39 11.85 3.02
C SER A 172 -2.30 12.52 3.85
N ALA A 173 -1.48 11.73 4.53
CA ALA A 173 -0.33 12.17 5.30
C ALA A 173 0.85 11.22 5.09
N THR A 174 2.06 11.76 4.94
CA THR A 174 3.28 10.95 5.01
C THR A 174 3.67 10.70 6.46
N ILE A 175 4.33 9.58 6.71
CA ILE A 175 4.91 9.25 8.00
C ILE A 175 6.43 9.15 7.89
N LYS A 176 7.12 9.72 8.88
CA LYS A 176 8.56 9.51 9.01
C LYS A 176 8.82 8.14 9.63
N LEU A 177 9.28 7.20 8.81
CA LEU A 177 9.66 5.86 9.28
C LEU A 177 10.91 5.95 10.19
N PRO A 178 10.97 5.16 11.27
CA PRO A 178 12.06 5.21 12.24
C PRO A 178 13.30 4.52 11.69
N VAL A 179 14.47 5.12 11.94
CA VAL A 179 15.76 4.62 11.45
C VAL A 179 16.11 3.22 11.98
N LYS A 180 15.62 2.87 13.18
CA LYS A 180 15.86 1.55 13.79
C LYS A 180 14.84 0.48 13.36
N GLY A 181 13.93 0.79 12.44
CA GLY A 181 12.75 -0.01 12.17
C GLY A 181 11.69 0.16 13.25
N ALA A 182 10.52 -0.44 13.03
CA ALA A 182 9.39 -0.41 13.94
C ALA A 182 9.10 -1.83 14.45
N VAL A 183 8.54 -1.94 15.66
CA VAL A 183 8.05 -3.23 16.16
C VAL A 183 6.89 -3.74 15.30
N MET A 184 6.72 -5.06 15.25
CA MET A 184 5.57 -5.65 14.57
C MET A 184 4.27 -5.05 15.11
N GLY A 185 3.35 -4.67 14.20
CA GLY A 185 2.09 -4.04 14.57
C GLY A 185 2.18 -2.54 14.90
N ALA A 186 3.35 -1.90 14.80
CA ALA A 186 3.48 -0.46 15.08
C ALA A 186 2.54 0.41 14.22
N LEU A 187 2.26 0.01 12.98
CA LEU A 187 1.35 0.73 12.07
C LEU A 187 -0.13 0.36 12.27
N ALA A 188 -0.47 -0.63 13.12
CA ALA A 188 -1.85 -1.09 13.31
C ALA A 188 -2.83 0.03 13.69
N PRO A 189 -2.49 1.02 14.55
CA PRO A 189 -3.40 2.12 14.88
C PRO A 189 -3.80 2.97 13.67
N ILE A 190 -2.97 3.03 12.63
CA ILE A 190 -3.24 3.77 11.38
C ILE A 190 -4.26 3.02 10.53
N LEU A 191 -4.25 1.69 10.57
CA LEU A 191 -5.12 0.79 9.81
C LEU A 191 -6.39 0.39 10.58
N THR A 192 -6.71 1.07 11.69
CA THR A 192 -7.92 0.77 12.46
C THR A 192 -8.98 1.85 12.19
N PRO A 193 -10.05 1.54 11.43
CA PRO A 193 -11.19 2.45 11.27
C PRO A 193 -11.82 2.80 12.62
N THR A 194 -12.31 4.03 12.76
CA THR A 194 -12.97 4.52 13.98
C THR A 194 -14.49 4.62 13.84
N GLU A 195 -15.01 4.80 12.63
CA GLU A 195 -16.44 4.87 12.34
C GLU A 195 -16.85 4.03 11.12
N SER A 196 -18.16 3.76 11.02
CA SER A 196 -18.73 3.11 9.84
C SER A 196 -18.51 3.96 8.59
N GLY A 197 -18.20 3.30 7.47
CA GLY A 197 -17.86 3.97 6.22
C GLY A 197 -16.45 4.57 6.17
N GLU A 198 -15.67 4.54 7.24
CA GLU A 198 -14.30 5.03 7.23
C GLU A 198 -13.34 3.99 6.66
N ARG A 199 -12.67 4.28 5.54
CA ARG A 199 -11.54 3.48 5.07
C ARG A 199 -10.23 4.06 5.54
N ARG A 200 -9.35 3.22 6.09
CA ARG A 200 -7.94 3.52 6.31
C ARG A 200 -7.10 2.82 5.26
N SER A 201 -6.03 3.48 4.83
CA SER A 201 -5.03 2.89 3.96
C SER A 201 -3.64 3.32 4.37
N CYS A 202 -2.67 2.43 4.18
CA CYS A 202 -1.26 2.74 4.34
C CYS A 202 -0.47 2.04 3.24
N VAL A 203 0.41 2.80 2.57
CA VAL A 203 1.45 2.23 1.71
C VAL A 203 2.80 2.37 2.38
N VAL A 204 3.63 1.34 2.26
CA VAL A 204 5.08 1.45 2.47
C VAL A 204 5.74 1.19 1.12
N SER A 205 6.39 2.21 0.57
CA SER A 205 7.18 2.09 -0.64
C SER A 205 8.65 1.86 -0.28
N PHE A 206 9.32 1.03 -1.08
CA PHE A 206 10.75 0.73 -1.04
C PHE A 206 11.37 1.05 -2.41
N PRO A 207 11.65 2.33 -2.70
CA PRO A 207 12.46 2.73 -3.84
C PRO A 207 13.86 2.13 -3.71
N ILE A 208 14.34 1.50 -4.77
CA ILE A 208 15.66 0.88 -4.86
C ILE A 208 16.61 1.87 -5.52
N LEU A 209 17.67 2.25 -4.82
CA LEU A 209 18.71 3.09 -5.39
C LEU A 209 19.55 2.27 -6.37
N ARG A 210 19.82 2.86 -7.54
CA ARG A 210 20.76 2.28 -8.50
C ARG A 210 22.11 2.05 -7.82
N GLN A 211 22.75 0.92 -8.12
CA GLN A 211 24.01 0.52 -7.50
C GLN A 211 25.08 1.62 -7.55
N GLU A 212 25.21 2.34 -8.66
CA GLU A 212 26.17 3.45 -8.79
C GLU A 212 25.90 4.58 -7.79
N VAL A 213 24.63 4.94 -7.60
CA VAL A 213 24.21 5.99 -6.66
C VAL A 213 24.40 5.50 -5.22
N ALA A 214 24.00 4.26 -4.93
CA ALA A 214 24.19 3.63 -3.63
C ALA A 214 25.69 3.56 -3.25
N ASN A 215 26.55 3.12 -4.17
CA ASN A 215 28.00 3.05 -3.98
C ASN A 215 28.59 4.45 -3.76
N ARG A 216 28.18 5.45 -4.54
CA ARG A 216 28.65 6.84 -4.36
C ARG A 216 28.24 7.39 -3.00
N GLN A 217 26.99 7.15 -2.58
CA GLN A 217 26.48 7.61 -1.30
C GLN A 217 27.18 6.90 -0.13
N SER A 218 27.44 5.59 -0.25
CA SER A 218 28.21 4.80 0.71
C SER A 218 29.64 5.36 0.84
N ALA A 219 30.36 5.47 -0.28
CA ALA A 219 31.74 5.95 -0.31
C ALA A 219 31.88 7.38 0.26
N SER A 220 30.95 8.29 -0.09
CA SER A 220 30.95 9.64 0.48
C SER A 220 30.68 9.66 1.99
N SER A 221 29.82 8.76 2.47
CA SER A 221 29.49 8.68 3.90
C SER A 221 30.62 8.05 4.69
N GLU A 222 31.26 7.02 4.15
CA GLU A 222 32.42 6.35 4.72
C GLU A 222 33.60 7.33 4.81
N TRP A 223 33.91 8.03 3.72
CA TRP A 223 34.95 9.06 3.71
C TRP A 223 34.72 10.14 4.78
N ALA A 224 33.48 10.62 4.92
CA ALA A 224 33.13 11.62 5.93
C ALA A 224 33.27 11.08 7.36
N ALA A 225 32.91 9.81 7.59
CA ALA A 225 33.06 9.14 8.88
C ALA A 225 34.54 8.96 9.25
N ASP A 226 35.35 8.47 8.30
CA ASP A 226 36.78 8.22 8.49
C ASP A 226 37.56 9.53 8.67
N LEU A 227 37.28 10.56 7.87
CA LEU A 227 37.87 11.89 8.06
C LEU A 227 37.49 12.49 9.43
N GLY A 228 36.22 12.34 9.82
CA GLY A 228 35.73 12.80 11.12
C GLY A 228 36.36 12.05 12.31
N GLU A 229 36.66 10.77 12.16
CA GLU A 229 37.39 9.96 13.15
C GLU A 229 38.86 10.40 13.22
N ALA A 230 39.55 10.45 12.08
CA ALA A 230 40.95 10.86 12.01
C ALA A 230 41.19 12.28 12.56
N LEU A 231 40.29 13.23 12.30
CA LEU A 231 40.37 14.59 12.85
C LEU A 231 40.22 14.60 14.38
N ARG A 232 39.33 13.76 14.94
CA ARG A 232 39.12 13.68 16.39
C ARG A 232 40.27 13.00 17.11
N ASP A 233 40.82 11.94 16.52
CA ASP A 233 42.01 11.27 17.03
C ASP A 233 43.21 12.21 17.05
N LYS A 234 43.42 12.96 15.96
CA LYS A 234 44.47 14.00 15.89
C LYS A 234 44.25 15.10 16.95
N ALA A 235 43.00 15.46 17.23
CA ALA A 235 42.65 16.43 18.26
C ALA A 235 42.64 15.85 19.69
N LYS A 236 42.91 14.55 19.87
CA LYS A 236 42.81 13.82 21.16
C LYS A 236 41.44 13.97 21.85
N VAL A 237 40.39 14.20 21.06
CA VAL A 237 39.02 14.38 21.57
C VAL A 237 38.36 13.02 21.69
N LYS A 238 38.01 12.62 22.92
CA LYS A 238 37.35 11.34 23.18
C LYS A 238 36.04 11.23 22.39
N GLN A 239 35.94 10.21 21.54
CA GLN A 239 34.76 9.95 20.75
C GLN A 239 33.59 9.55 21.64
N ARG A 240 32.43 10.20 21.45
CA ARG A 240 31.18 9.83 22.13
C ARG A 240 30.64 8.54 21.54
N THR A 241 30.03 7.69 22.37
CA THR A 241 29.42 6.41 21.94
C THR A 241 28.49 6.56 20.74
N LYS A 242 27.62 7.59 20.74
CA LYS A 242 26.73 7.89 19.62
C LYS A 242 27.46 8.04 18.28
N ASN A 243 28.60 8.73 18.25
CA ASN A 243 29.35 8.98 17.02
C ASN A 243 30.06 7.71 16.55
N ARG A 244 30.48 6.84 17.47
CA ARG A 244 31.06 5.54 17.15
C ARG A 244 30.02 4.62 16.50
N ASP A 245 28.83 4.56 17.10
CA ASP A 245 27.71 3.77 16.57
C ASP A 245 27.26 4.28 15.18
N GLU A 246 27.34 5.59 14.93
CA GLU A 246 27.06 6.18 13.61
C GLU A 246 28.10 5.77 12.56
N ALA A 247 29.39 5.83 12.87
CA ALA A 247 30.46 5.37 11.97
C ALA A 247 30.37 3.86 11.70
N GLU A 248 30.07 3.06 12.71
CA GLU A 248 29.88 1.61 12.56
C GLU A 248 28.70 1.28 11.65
N LYS A 249 27.60 2.05 11.72
CA LYS A 249 26.46 1.90 10.79
C LYS A 249 26.84 2.16 9.35
N VAL A 250 27.65 3.19 9.10
CA VAL A 250 28.13 3.51 7.74
C VAL A 250 28.98 2.37 7.20
N ARG A 251 29.96 1.88 7.97
CA ARG A 251 30.79 0.72 7.58
C ARG A 251 29.97 -0.56 7.42
N ALA A 252 28.96 -0.76 8.24
CA ALA A 252 28.05 -1.91 8.12
C ALA A 252 27.17 -1.83 6.87
N LEU A 253 26.77 -0.62 6.44
CA LEU A 253 26.06 -0.40 5.18
C LEU A 253 26.95 -0.76 4.00
N ASP A 254 28.20 -0.30 3.97
CA ASP A 254 29.14 -0.61 2.90
C ASP A 254 29.37 -2.13 2.75
N ARG A 255 29.61 -2.82 3.86
CA ARG A 255 29.71 -4.29 3.88
C ARG A 255 28.46 -4.99 3.34
N LYS A 256 27.26 -4.43 3.55
CA LYS A 256 26.01 -5.00 3.02
C LYS A 256 25.92 -4.78 1.50
N LEU A 257 26.29 -3.59 1.02
CA LEU A 257 26.33 -3.30 -0.42
C LEU A 257 27.32 -4.21 -1.15
N ALA A 258 28.52 -4.40 -0.58
CA ALA A 258 29.54 -5.30 -1.14
C ALA A 258 29.09 -6.78 -1.20
N ARG A 259 28.15 -7.18 -0.33
CA ARG A 259 27.52 -8.51 -0.35
C ARG A 259 26.36 -8.65 -1.34
N GLY A 260 26.10 -7.63 -2.15
CA GLY A 260 25.03 -7.63 -3.15
C GLY A 260 23.65 -7.23 -2.61
N ASN A 261 23.57 -6.62 -1.41
CA ASN A 261 22.30 -6.04 -0.95
C ASN A 261 22.03 -4.72 -1.65
N SER A 262 20.76 -4.43 -1.95
CA SER A 262 20.32 -3.15 -2.51
C SER A 262 20.07 -2.12 -1.40
N MET A 263 20.34 -0.84 -1.69
CA MET A 263 19.99 0.26 -0.79
C MET A 263 18.59 0.77 -1.11
N THR A 264 17.72 0.82 -0.10
CA THR A 264 16.36 1.36 -0.24
C THR A 264 16.16 2.60 0.62
N GLN A 265 15.26 3.47 0.16
CA GLN A 265 14.86 4.66 0.91
C GLN A 265 13.36 4.63 1.21
N PRO A 266 12.92 3.79 2.17
CA PRO A 266 11.51 3.57 2.36
C PRO A 266 10.79 4.80 2.87
N TYR A 267 9.58 5.01 2.37
CA TYR A 267 8.67 6.02 2.85
C TYR A 267 7.26 5.44 2.93
N ALA A 268 6.40 6.08 3.72
CA ALA A 268 5.03 5.62 3.86
C ALA A 268 4.04 6.77 3.80
N VAL A 269 2.89 6.48 3.20
CA VAL A 269 1.76 7.41 3.04
C VAL A 269 0.53 6.73 3.58
N CYS A 270 -0.20 7.43 4.44
CA CYS A 270 -1.42 6.97 5.04
C CYS A 270 -2.58 7.84 4.56
N THR A 271 -3.70 7.21 4.24
CA THR A 271 -4.89 7.92 3.75
C THR A 271 -6.12 7.46 4.50
N VAL A 272 -6.95 8.41 4.90
CA VAL A 272 -8.30 8.16 5.37
C VAL A 272 -9.28 8.57 4.28
N THR A 273 -10.30 7.75 4.02
CA THR A 273 -11.38 8.06 3.08
C THR A 273 -12.72 7.88 3.77
N VAL A 274 -13.62 8.85 3.64
CA VAL A 274 -14.94 8.83 4.27
C VAL A 274 -16.01 9.37 3.32
N PRO A 275 -17.30 9.04 3.54
CA PRO A 275 -18.37 9.59 2.72
C PRO A 275 -18.45 11.12 2.83
N LYS A 276 -18.92 11.79 1.77
CA LYS A 276 -19.15 13.25 1.77
C LYS A 276 -20.19 13.71 2.79
N THR A 277 -21.00 12.80 3.33
CA THR A 277 -21.98 13.06 4.39
C THR A 277 -21.36 13.37 5.75
N VAL A 278 -20.06 13.08 5.94
CA VAL A 278 -19.34 13.39 7.18
C VAL A 278 -18.20 14.39 6.95
N ARG A 279 -17.74 15.03 8.04
CA ARG A 279 -16.70 16.07 7.97
C ARG A 279 -15.29 15.45 7.88
N ILE A 280 -14.73 15.39 6.68
CA ILE A 280 -13.38 14.85 6.43
C ILE A 280 -12.28 15.46 7.32
N SER A 281 -12.39 16.73 7.70
CA SER A 281 -11.40 17.41 8.55
C SER A 281 -11.23 16.76 9.92
N GLU A 282 -12.30 16.19 10.47
CA GLU A 282 -12.27 15.44 11.73
C GLU A 282 -11.50 14.12 11.57
N PHE A 283 -11.79 13.38 10.51
CA PHE A 283 -11.11 12.13 10.19
C PHE A 283 -9.63 12.32 9.88
N GLY A 284 -9.26 13.44 9.25
CA GLY A 284 -7.87 13.84 9.10
C GLY A 284 -7.18 14.02 10.45
N ARG A 285 -7.84 14.66 11.44
CA ARG A 285 -7.27 14.80 12.80
C ARG A 285 -7.14 13.45 13.50
N ARG A 286 -8.12 12.56 13.31
CA ARG A 286 -8.06 11.19 13.83
C ARG A 286 -6.91 10.40 13.19
N LEU A 287 -6.65 10.58 11.89
CA LEU A 287 -5.47 10.02 11.21
C LEU A 287 -4.18 10.49 11.87
N ASP A 288 -4.02 11.80 12.05
CA ASP A 288 -2.83 12.37 12.70
C ASP A 288 -2.65 11.82 14.12
N ALA A 289 -3.74 11.67 14.87
CA ALA A 289 -3.72 11.09 16.21
C ALA A 289 -3.32 9.60 16.20
N SER A 290 -3.84 8.80 15.26
CA SER A 290 -3.45 7.40 15.08
C SER A 290 -1.98 7.25 14.72
N ILE A 291 -1.47 8.09 13.82
CA ILE A 291 -0.05 8.12 13.44
C ILE A 291 0.83 8.44 14.65
N ARG A 292 0.44 9.44 15.46
CA ARG A 292 1.16 9.79 16.69
C ARG A 292 1.11 8.69 17.74
N ARG A 293 -0.04 8.03 17.92
CA ARG A 293 -0.20 6.89 18.83
C ARG A 293 0.66 5.70 18.41
N ALA A 294 0.84 5.51 17.11
CA ALA A 294 1.76 4.55 16.51
C ALA A 294 3.26 4.93 16.71
N GLY A 295 3.56 6.09 17.29
CA GLY A 295 4.92 6.54 17.58
C GLY A 295 5.59 7.30 16.43
N PHE A 296 4.82 7.73 15.42
CA PHE A 296 5.34 8.42 14.24
C PHE A 296 4.89 9.89 14.18
N ALA A 297 5.60 10.69 13.37
CA ALA A 297 5.23 12.07 13.09
C ALA A 297 4.47 12.14 11.74
N PRO A 298 3.22 12.63 11.71
CA PRO A 298 2.50 12.86 10.47
C PRO A 298 2.95 14.16 9.81
N LEU A 299 3.03 14.17 8.48
CA LEU A 299 3.09 15.36 7.64
C LEU A 299 1.91 15.32 6.66
N ARG A 300 0.95 16.22 6.82
CA ARG A 300 -0.19 16.31 5.89
C ARG A 300 0.27 16.73 4.51
N LEU A 301 -0.30 16.09 3.50
CA LEU A 301 -0.08 16.41 2.09
C LEU A 301 -1.11 17.42 1.59
N ASP A 302 -1.25 18.55 2.29
CA ASP A 302 -2.10 19.66 1.82
C ASP A 302 -1.67 20.05 0.40
N LEU A 303 -2.63 20.33 -0.49
CA LEU A 303 -2.41 20.56 -1.94
C LEU A 303 -1.82 19.38 -2.73
N SER A 304 -1.68 18.18 -2.15
CA SER A 304 -1.18 16.98 -2.85
C SER A 304 -1.89 15.71 -2.37
N HIS A 305 -3.14 15.86 -1.92
CA HIS A 305 -3.95 14.77 -1.38
C HIS A 305 -4.33 13.75 -2.45
N ASP A 306 -4.51 14.19 -3.69
CA ASP A 306 -4.75 13.37 -4.88
C ASP A 306 -3.57 12.43 -5.18
N ILE A 307 -2.34 12.93 -5.18
CA ILE A 307 -1.13 12.12 -5.38
C ILE A 307 -0.94 11.19 -4.18
N GLY A 308 -1.09 11.72 -2.96
CA GLY A 308 -1.04 10.90 -1.74
C GLY A 308 -2.09 9.79 -1.74
N PHE A 309 -3.30 10.08 -2.24
CA PHE A 309 -4.38 9.11 -2.40
C PHE A 309 -4.01 8.06 -3.46
N ALA A 310 -3.60 8.48 -4.65
CA ALA A 310 -3.21 7.57 -5.73
C ALA A 310 -2.11 6.61 -5.29
N THR A 311 -1.07 7.11 -4.62
CA THR A 311 0.05 6.29 -4.10
C THR A 311 -0.37 5.32 -3.01
N SER A 312 -1.32 5.70 -2.14
CA SER A 312 -1.64 4.91 -0.96
C SER A 312 -2.94 4.11 -1.05
N VAL A 313 -3.75 4.27 -2.08
CA VAL A 313 -5.08 3.63 -2.19
C VAL A 313 -5.24 2.83 -3.48
N VAL A 314 -4.63 3.27 -4.58
CA VAL A 314 -4.82 2.69 -5.91
C VAL A 314 -3.58 1.83 -6.26
N PRO A 315 -3.72 0.51 -6.46
CA PRO A 315 -2.58 -0.40 -6.63
C PRO A 315 -1.98 -0.37 -8.05
N LEU A 316 -1.55 0.82 -8.50
CA LEU A 316 -0.98 1.06 -9.84
C LEU A 316 0.51 1.44 -9.82
N GLY A 317 1.17 1.37 -8.66
CA GLY A 317 2.60 1.70 -8.54
C GLY A 317 2.90 3.20 -8.65
N VAL A 318 1.91 4.06 -8.40
CA VAL A 318 2.11 5.52 -8.33
C VAL A 318 2.94 5.84 -7.10
N SER A 319 4.02 6.61 -7.27
CA SER A 319 5.00 6.88 -6.22
C SER A 319 5.32 8.36 -6.08
N LEU A 320 5.57 8.81 -4.85
CA LEU A 320 6.01 10.17 -4.53
C LEU A 320 7.46 10.46 -4.94
N THR A 321 8.27 9.43 -5.22
CA THR A 321 9.66 9.61 -5.65
C THR A 321 9.80 9.84 -7.15
N ARG A 322 8.70 9.68 -7.90
CA ARG A 322 8.65 9.85 -9.35
C ARG A 322 7.90 11.14 -9.64
N GLY A 323 8.64 12.24 -9.71
CA GLY A 323 8.12 13.45 -10.35
C GLY A 323 7.88 13.17 -11.83
N THR A 324 6.78 13.67 -12.37
CA THR A 324 6.62 13.84 -13.82
C THR A 324 7.72 14.79 -14.27
N ASN A 325 8.80 14.25 -14.83
CA ASN A 325 9.62 14.99 -15.78
C ASN A 325 9.02 14.78 -17.16
#